data_AF-A0A3D5JVQ2-F1
#
_entry.id   AF-A0A3D5JVQ2-F1
#
_cell.length_a   1.000
_cell.length_b   1.000
_cell.length_c   1.000
_cell.angle_alpha   90.00
_cell.angle_beta   90.00
_cell.angle_gamma   90.00
#
_symmetry.space_group_name_H-M   'P 1'
#
loop_
_entity.id
_entity.type
_entity.pdbx_description
1 polymer ?
#
loop_
_entity_poly.entity_id
_entity_poly.type
_entity_poly.pdbx_seq_one_letter_code
_entity_poly.pdbx_strand_id
1 'polypeptide(L)'
;MNPYTRPQPGAPVPSAEPANPYAKANTYKSTSVNTSSPSDLVLMLYDGIIRFLNNAKGGFGLEDPVEYHQVINSNIQKAQAIIRELRSSLDMDKATEFGETMAGLYDYFDRLLQEANMDKKPEPIDEVMERVKTIRDAWDEMTRREMKNVSTPLGGGASAEVGTLDVSG
;
A
#
# COMPACT_ATOMS: atom_id res chain seq x y z
N MET A 1 43.97 55.07 -17.16
CA MET A 1 42.59 55.08 -17.71
C MET A 1 41.69 54.36 -16.71
N ASN A 2 40.47 54.85 -16.49
CA ASN A 2 39.73 55.02 -15.23
C ASN A 2 39.53 53.79 -14.28
N PRO A 3 39.87 53.90 -12.97
CA PRO A 3 39.70 52.89 -11.92
C PRO A 3 38.36 52.94 -11.13
N TYR A 4 37.21 53.14 -11.79
CA TYR A 4 35.90 53.14 -11.11
C TYR A 4 34.82 52.44 -11.92
N THR A 5 34.62 51.14 -11.68
CA THR A 5 33.33 50.48 -11.94
C THR A 5 32.94 49.72 -10.68
N ARG A 6 32.27 50.43 -9.77
CA ARG A 6 31.73 49.86 -8.53
C ARG A 6 30.51 49.01 -8.88
N PRO A 7 30.35 47.79 -8.34
CA PRO A 7 29.09 47.06 -8.45
C PRO A 7 27.98 47.81 -7.69
N GLN A 8 26.80 47.94 -8.31
CA GLN A 8 25.63 48.61 -7.72
C GLN A 8 25.08 47.79 -6.53
N PRO A 9 24.81 48.39 -5.35
CA PRO A 9 24.14 47.71 -4.25
C PRO A 9 22.61 47.78 -4.45
N GLY A 10 21.93 46.62 -4.55
CA GLY A 10 20.46 46.55 -4.53
C GLY A 10 19.77 45.63 -5.54
N ALA A 11 20.46 44.79 -6.30
CA ALA A 11 19.78 43.76 -7.09
C ALA A 11 19.30 42.61 -6.17
N PRO A 12 18.02 42.23 -6.18
CA PRO A 12 17.56 41.05 -5.46
C PRO A 12 18.25 39.84 -6.07
N VAL A 13 19.12 39.18 -5.28
CA VAL A 13 19.56 37.81 -5.58
C VAL A 13 18.30 36.93 -5.57
N PRO A 14 17.97 36.23 -6.66
CA PRO A 14 16.92 35.22 -6.61
C PRO A 14 17.40 34.14 -5.63
N SER A 15 16.79 34.09 -4.45
CA SER A 15 16.98 33.02 -3.49
C SER A 15 16.52 31.73 -4.14
N ALA A 16 17.45 30.99 -4.75
CA ALA A 16 17.22 29.59 -5.10
C ALA A 16 17.14 28.82 -3.78
N GLU A 17 15.95 28.79 -3.18
CA GLU A 17 15.63 27.85 -2.12
C GLU A 17 15.98 26.44 -2.62
N PRO A 18 16.76 25.64 -1.88
CA PRO A 18 17.03 24.28 -2.29
C PRO A 18 15.70 23.53 -2.34
N ALA A 19 15.37 23.00 -3.53
CA ALA A 19 14.16 22.25 -3.78
C ALA A 19 13.95 21.19 -2.69
N ASN A 20 12.90 21.39 -1.89
CA ASN A 20 12.61 20.56 -0.74
C ASN A 20 12.49 19.07 -1.17
N PRO A 21 13.41 18.17 -0.74
CA PRO A 21 13.37 16.76 -1.14
C PRO A 21 12.11 16.04 -0.63
N TYR A 22 11.45 16.58 0.40
CA TYR A 22 10.15 16.07 0.88
C TYR A 22 9.01 16.33 -0.10
N ALA A 23 9.09 17.39 -0.92
CA ALA A 23 8.07 17.70 -1.92
C ALA A 23 8.04 16.62 -3.02
N LYS A 24 9.21 16.17 -3.49
CA LYS A 24 9.31 15.11 -4.52
C LYS A 24 8.75 13.78 -4.01
N ALA A 25 9.13 13.37 -2.79
CA ALA A 25 8.64 12.13 -2.19
C ALA A 25 7.10 12.12 -2.03
N ASN A 26 6.50 13.26 -1.71
CA ASN A 26 5.05 13.41 -1.63
C ASN A 26 4.39 13.38 -3.03
N THR A 27 4.98 14.01 -4.05
CA THR A 27 4.45 13.98 -5.42
C THR A 27 4.42 12.56 -6.00
N TYR A 28 5.44 11.74 -5.78
CA TYR A 28 5.42 10.34 -6.26
C TYR A 28 4.35 9.50 -5.57
N LYS A 29 4.18 9.65 -4.25
CA LYS A 29 3.12 8.97 -3.49
C LYS A 29 1.73 9.38 -3.98
N SER A 30 1.50 10.67 -4.23
CA SER A 30 0.20 11.15 -4.73
C SER A 30 -0.10 10.68 -6.15
N THR A 31 0.90 10.68 -7.05
CA THR A 31 0.69 10.23 -8.44
C THR A 31 0.40 8.73 -8.49
N SER A 32 1.12 7.92 -7.71
CA SER A 32 0.86 6.48 -7.62
C SER A 32 -0.57 6.17 -7.16
N VAL A 33 -1.04 6.83 -6.09
CA VAL A 33 -2.40 6.65 -5.58
C VAL A 33 -3.46 7.03 -6.62
N ASN A 34 -3.23 8.09 -7.41
CA ASN A 34 -4.21 8.59 -8.39
C ASN A 34 -4.34 7.73 -9.66
N THR A 35 -3.39 6.84 -9.95
CA THR A 35 -3.41 5.98 -11.16
C THR A 35 -3.54 4.49 -10.85
N SER A 36 -3.57 4.11 -9.57
CA SER A 36 -3.69 2.73 -9.13
C SER A 36 -5.11 2.19 -9.29
N SER A 37 -5.23 0.90 -9.62
CA SER A 37 -6.53 0.22 -9.55
C SER A 37 -6.99 0.07 -8.09
N PRO A 38 -8.28 -0.15 -7.82
CA PRO A 38 -8.77 -0.44 -6.46
C PRO A 38 -8.03 -1.60 -5.78
N SER A 39 -7.71 -2.66 -6.53
CA SER A 39 -6.95 -3.82 -6.03
C SER A 39 -5.52 -3.44 -5.67
N ASP A 40 -4.86 -2.59 -6.47
CA ASP A 40 -3.51 -2.09 -6.16
C ASP A 40 -3.50 -1.22 -4.89
N LEU A 41 -4.56 -0.42 -4.66
CA LEU A 41 -4.71 0.36 -3.43
C LEU A 41 -4.78 -0.55 -2.20
N VAL A 42 -5.54 -1.65 -2.27
CA VAL A 42 -5.63 -2.65 -1.18
C VAL A 42 -4.27 -3.30 -0.91
N LEU A 43 -3.54 -3.70 -1.96
CA LEU A 43 -2.19 -4.25 -1.82
C LEU A 43 -1.22 -3.24 -1.17
N MET A 44 -1.28 -1.97 -1.56
CA MET A 44 -0.48 -0.90 -0.94
C MET A 44 -0.83 -0.67 0.54
N LEU A 45 -2.09 -0.85 0.94
CA LEU A 45 -2.49 -0.77 2.36
C LEU A 45 -1.86 -1.92 3.16
N TYR A 46 -1.92 -3.16 2.66
CA TYR A 46 -1.25 -4.29 3.30
C TYR A 46 0.27 -4.13 3.37
N ASP A 47 0.89 -3.67 2.30
CA ASP A 47 2.33 -3.33 2.29
C ASP A 47 2.64 -2.24 3.31
N GLY A 48 1.75 -1.26 3.46
CA GLY A 48 1.80 -0.23 4.48
C GLY A 48 1.80 -0.79 5.90
N ILE A 49 0.88 -1.72 6.20
CA ILE A 49 0.82 -2.43 7.50
C ILE A 49 2.15 -3.13 7.76
N ILE A 50 2.61 -3.97 6.84
CA ILE A 50 3.86 -4.73 6.99
C ILE A 50 5.05 -3.81 7.23
N ARG A 51 5.15 -2.71 6.47
CA ARG A 51 6.22 -1.72 6.64
C ARG A 51 6.21 -1.10 8.03
N PHE A 52 5.04 -0.67 8.51
CA PHE A 52 4.93 -0.07 9.84
C PHE A 52 5.22 -1.09 10.95
N LEU A 53 4.75 -2.32 10.84
CA LEU A 53 5.04 -3.36 11.82
C LEU A 53 6.54 -3.72 11.86
N ASN A 54 7.22 -3.79 10.71
CA ASN A 54 8.68 -3.94 10.67
C ASN A 54 9.41 -2.79 11.38
N ASN A 55 8.99 -1.55 11.16
CA ASN A 55 9.57 -0.39 11.86
C ASN A 55 9.32 -0.44 13.37
N ALA A 56 8.13 -0.86 13.79
CA ALA A 56 7.81 -1.06 15.20
C ALA A 56 8.74 -2.12 15.82
N LYS A 57 8.97 -3.24 15.13
CA LYS A 57 9.93 -4.27 15.54
C LYS A 57 11.35 -3.73 15.68
N GLY A 58 11.80 -2.90 14.74
CA GLY A 58 13.10 -2.24 14.84
C GLY A 58 13.26 -1.38 16.09
N GLY A 59 12.17 -0.78 16.58
CA GLY A 59 12.14 -0.01 17.81
C GLY A 59 12.53 -0.81 19.06
N PHE A 60 12.34 -2.13 19.07
CA PHE A 60 12.70 -2.97 20.22
C PHE A 60 14.21 -3.11 20.44
N GLY A 61 15.02 -2.77 19.44
CA GLY A 61 16.48 -2.78 19.54
C GLY A 61 17.10 -1.44 19.93
N LEU A 62 16.29 -0.41 20.19
CA LEU A 62 16.78 0.93 20.54
C LEU A 62 17.14 1.00 22.03
N GLU A 63 18.28 1.65 22.33
CA GLU A 63 18.77 1.81 23.70
C GLU A 63 18.11 3.00 24.42
N ASP A 64 17.81 4.08 23.68
CA ASP A 64 17.16 5.25 24.26
C ASP A 64 15.68 4.94 24.58
N PRO A 65 15.25 5.02 25.86
CA PRO A 65 13.89 4.65 26.24
C PRO A 65 12.81 5.52 25.60
N VAL A 66 13.10 6.80 25.35
CA VAL A 66 12.13 7.72 24.75
C VAL A 66 11.93 7.34 23.28
N GLU A 67 13.03 7.14 22.55
CA GLU A 67 13.01 6.73 21.15
C GLU A 67 12.39 5.33 20.99
N TYR A 68 12.78 4.38 21.83
CA TYR A 68 12.20 3.03 21.93
C TYR A 68 10.67 3.10 22.00
N HIS A 69 10.13 3.84 22.98
CA HIS A 69 8.68 3.92 23.17
C HIS A 69 7.99 4.64 22.01
N GLN A 70 8.57 5.73 21.51
CA GLN A 70 8.00 6.54 20.44
C GLN A 70 7.96 5.79 19.11
N VAL A 71 9.03 5.07 18.73
CA VAL A 71 9.10 4.31 17.48
C VAL A 71 8.10 3.17 17.49
N ILE A 72 8.04 2.38 18.57
CA ILE A 72 7.08 1.27 18.69
C ILE A 72 5.65 1.80 18.63
N ASN A 73 5.32 2.79 19.46
CA ASN A 73 3.96 3.31 19.57
C ASN A 73 3.47 3.93 18.26
N SER A 74 4.25 4.83 17.67
CA SER A 74 3.83 5.58 16.48
C SER A 74 3.66 4.69 15.25
N ASN A 75 4.47 3.64 15.11
CA ASN A 75 4.33 2.70 14.00
C ASN A 75 3.16 1.72 14.20
N ILE A 76 2.96 1.22 15.42
CA ILE A 76 1.78 0.39 15.72
C ILE A 76 0.49 1.16 15.44
N GLN A 77 0.38 2.42 15.90
CA GLN A 77 -0.80 3.24 15.65
C GLN A 77 -1.08 3.45 14.16
N LYS A 78 -0.03 3.63 13.34
CA LYS A 78 -0.18 3.74 11.88
C LYS A 78 -0.66 2.45 11.23
N ALA A 79 -0.17 1.29 11.69
CA ALA A 79 -0.66 0.00 11.22
C ALA A 79 -2.14 -0.21 11.60
N GLN A 80 -2.51 0.08 12.84
CA GLN A 80 -3.88 0.02 13.34
C GLN A 80 -4.83 0.94 12.56
N ALA A 81 -4.39 2.16 12.20
CA ALA A 81 -5.18 3.06 11.39
C ALA A 81 -5.54 2.45 10.01
N ILE A 82 -4.57 1.78 9.36
CA ILE A 82 -4.83 1.10 8.09
C ILE A 82 -5.78 -0.09 8.28
N ILE A 83 -5.59 -0.91 9.33
CA ILE A 83 -6.46 -2.06 9.61
C ILE A 83 -7.91 -1.61 9.83
N ARG A 84 -8.11 -0.51 10.59
CA ARG A 84 -9.44 0.05 10.82
C ARG A 84 -10.07 0.59 9.55
N GLU A 85 -9.28 1.22 8.67
CA GLU A 85 -9.76 1.68 7.36
C GLU A 85 -10.17 0.52 6.45
N LEU A 86 -9.36 -0.55 6.39
CA LEU A 86 -9.69 -1.77 5.66
C LEU A 86 -11.01 -2.37 6.17
N ARG A 87 -11.20 -2.39 7.49
CA ARG A 87 -12.44 -2.84 8.10
C ARG A 87 -13.63 -1.95 7.76
N SER A 88 -13.51 -0.63 7.81
CA SER A 88 -14.60 0.28 7.45
C SER A 88 -14.94 0.25 5.96
N SER A 89 -14.00 -0.15 5.11
CA SER A 89 -14.23 -0.34 3.67
C SER A 89 -14.97 -1.63 3.32
N LEU A 90 -15.16 -2.55 4.27
CA LEU A 90 -15.96 -3.75 4.05
C LEU A 90 -17.43 -3.33 3.87
N ASP A 91 -18.03 -3.78 2.76
CA ASP A 91 -19.46 -3.58 2.49
C ASP A 91 -20.28 -4.50 3.42
N MET A 92 -20.47 -4.03 4.66
CA MET A 92 -21.22 -4.75 5.69
C MET A 92 -22.71 -4.83 5.37
N ASP A 93 -23.23 -3.95 4.50
CA ASP A 93 -24.63 -3.94 4.06
C ASP A 93 -24.93 -5.13 3.13
N LYS A 94 -23.91 -5.64 2.44
CA LYS A 94 -24.00 -6.88 1.66
C LYS A 94 -23.75 -8.15 2.48
N ALA A 95 -23.54 -8.03 3.80
CA ALA A 95 -23.43 -9.09 4.81
C ALA A 95 -23.12 -10.48 4.24
N THR A 96 -21.92 -10.61 3.66
CA THR A 96 -21.42 -11.90 3.19
C THR A 96 -20.62 -12.56 4.31
N GLU A 97 -20.65 -13.89 4.37
CA GLU A 97 -19.84 -14.69 5.30
C GLU A 97 -18.34 -14.31 5.24
N PHE A 98 -17.87 -13.96 4.04
CA PHE A 98 -16.52 -13.44 3.82
C PHE A 98 -16.29 -12.10 4.51
N GLY A 99 -17.20 -11.13 4.35
CA GLY A 99 -17.11 -9.81 4.98
C GLY A 99 -17.08 -9.89 6.50
N GLU A 100 -17.92 -10.73 7.10
CA GLU A 100 -17.95 -10.96 8.55
C GLU A 100 -16.65 -11.59 9.06
N THR A 101 -16.14 -12.58 8.34
CA THR A 101 -14.85 -13.23 8.67
C THR A 101 -13.70 -12.23 8.63
N MET A 102 -13.63 -11.40 7.58
CA MET A 102 -12.59 -10.38 7.44
C MET A 102 -12.71 -9.29 8.52
N ALA A 103 -13.92 -8.85 8.85
CA ALA A 103 -14.14 -7.88 9.92
C ALA A 103 -13.65 -8.44 11.27
N GLY A 104 -13.98 -9.70 11.58
CA GLY A 104 -13.50 -10.36 12.80
C GLY A 104 -11.98 -10.52 12.86
N LEU A 105 -11.34 -10.82 11.72
CA LEU A 105 -9.87 -10.88 11.63
C LEU A 105 -9.22 -9.52 11.86
N TYR A 106 -9.75 -8.46 11.26
CA TYR A 106 -9.23 -7.10 11.48
C TYR A 106 -9.41 -6.63 12.93
N ASP A 107 -10.55 -6.94 13.55
CA ASP A 107 -10.79 -6.67 14.97
C ASP A 107 -9.82 -7.44 15.87
N TYR A 108 -9.48 -8.67 15.49
CA TYR A 108 -8.46 -9.44 16.20
C TYR A 108 -7.06 -8.83 16.06
N PHE A 109 -6.66 -8.42 14.85
CA PHE A 109 -5.35 -7.78 14.63
C PHE A 109 -5.23 -6.47 15.40
N ASP A 110 -6.27 -5.64 15.42
CA ASP A 110 -6.25 -4.37 16.15
C ASP A 110 -6.01 -4.60 17.66
N ARG A 111 -6.65 -5.62 18.24
CA ARG A 111 -6.46 -6.01 19.65
C ARG A 111 -5.06 -6.54 19.94
N LEU A 112 -4.52 -7.43 19.10
CA LEU A 112 -3.15 -7.95 19.28
C LEU A 112 -2.12 -6.82 19.22
N LEU A 113 -2.27 -5.90 18.26
CA LEU A 113 -1.37 -4.75 18.15
C LEU A 113 -1.51 -3.79 19.34
N GLN A 114 -2.70 -3.64 19.89
CA GLN A 114 -2.91 -2.87 21.11
C GLN A 114 -2.19 -3.53 22.30
N GLU A 115 -2.30 -4.85 22.45
CA GLU A 115 -1.57 -5.61 23.48
C GLU A 115 -0.06 -5.47 23.33
N ALA A 116 0.48 -5.68 22.11
CA ALA A 116 1.90 -5.49 21.82
C ALA A 116 2.39 -4.09 22.21
N ASN A 117 1.58 -3.06 21.95
CA ASN A 117 1.93 -1.69 22.29
C ASN A 117 1.87 -1.43 23.79
N MET A 118 0.86 -1.95 24.50
CA MET A 118 0.72 -1.74 25.95
C MET A 118 1.81 -2.49 26.72
N ASP A 119 1.99 -3.77 26.42
CA ASP A 119 2.92 -4.65 27.13
C ASP A 119 4.36 -4.56 26.62
N LYS A 120 4.57 -3.87 25.48
CA LYS A 120 5.86 -3.80 24.79
C LYS A 120 6.42 -5.20 24.55
N LYS A 121 5.64 -6.00 23.84
CA LYS A 121 5.97 -7.37 23.42
C LYS A 121 6.02 -7.46 21.89
N PRO A 122 7.09 -8.01 21.29
CA PRO A 122 7.20 -8.14 19.84
C PRO A 122 6.36 -9.31 19.27
N GLU A 123 6.03 -10.32 20.07
CA GLU A 123 5.39 -11.56 19.59
C GLU A 123 4.03 -11.33 18.92
N PRO A 124 3.11 -10.49 19.46
CA PRO A 124 1.84 -10.23 18.77
C PRO A 124 2.03 -9.48 17.45
N ILE A 125 3.12 -8.71 17.29
CA ILE A 125 3.44 -8.03 16.03
C ILE A 125 3.80 -9.08 14.96
N ASP A 126 4.59 -10.09 15.34
CA ASP A 126 4.98 -11.17 14.44
C ASP A 126 3.80 -11.98 13.95
N GLU A 127 2.88 -12.31 14.85
CA GLU A 127 1.65 -13.02 14.49
C GLU A 127 0.81 -12.22 13.48
N VAL A 128 0.58 -10.92 13.75
CA VAL A 128 -0.20 -10.08 12.83
C VAL A 128 0.51 -9.94 11.49
N MET A 129 1.84 -9.78 11.48
CA MET A 129 2.62 -9.70 10.25
C MET A 129 2.50 -10.96 9.39
N GLU A 130 2.56 -12.16 9.98
CA GLU A 130 2.42 -13.41 9.24
C GLU A 130 1.05 -13.49 8.56
N ARG A 131 -0.02 -13.25 9.33
CA ARG A 131 -1.40 -13.33 8.83
C ARG A 131 -1.67 -12.29 7.75
N VAL A 132 -1.19 -11.05 7.95
CA VAL A 132 -1.31 -9.98 6.96
C VAL A 132 -0.60 -10.33 5.66
N LYS A 133 0.60 -10.93 5.71
CA LYS A 133 1.32 -11.38 4.52
C LYS A 133 0.52 -12.44 3.75
N THR A 134 -0.02 -13.44 4.43
CA THR A 134 -0.86 -14.47 3.78
C THR A 134 -2.06 -13.85 3.06
N ILE A 135 -2.76 -12.90 3.70
CA ILE A 135 -3.92 -12.24 3.09
C ILE A 135 -3.50 -11.40 1.89
N ARG A 136 -2.41 -10.63 2.03
CA ARG A 136 -1.85 -9.82 0.94
C ARG A 136 -1.49 -10.69 -0.27
N ASP A 137 -0.82 -11.81 -0.06
CA ASP A 137 -0.39 -12.69 -1.15
C ASP A 137 -1.58 -13.34 -1.87
N ALA A 138 -2.66 -13.66 -1.13
CA ALA A 138 -3.91 -14.12 -1.72
C ALA A 138 -4.57 -13.03 -2.60
N TRP A 139 -4.58 -11.77 -2.15
CA TRP A 139 -5.07 -10.63 -2.94
C TRP A 139 -4.24 -10.38 -4.21
N ASP A 140 -2.92 -10.49 -4.09
CA ASP A 140 -1.98 -10.32 -5.20
C ASP A 140 -2.17 -11.42 -6.25
N GLU A 141 -2.35 -12.65 -5.82
CA GLU A 141 -2.69 -13.76 -6.72
C GLU A 141 -4.03 -13.54 -7.44
N MET A 142 -5.07 -13.13 -6.73
CA MET A 142 -6.37 -12.83 -7.34
C MET A 142 -6.25 -11.74 -8.40
N THR A 143 -5.58 -10.63 -8.07
CA THR A 143 -5.39 -9.49 -8.97
C THR A 143 -4.65 -9.90 -10.24
N ARG A 144 -3.60 -10.74 -10.13
CA ARG A 144 -2.89 -11.29 -11.30
C ARG A 144 -3.77 -12.18 -12.18
N ARG A 145 -4.61 -13.02 -11.57
CA ARG A 145 -5.52 -13.90 -12.30
C ARG A 145 -6.55 -13.10 -13.09
N GLU A 146 -7.11 -12.04 -12.50
CA GLU A 146 -8.02 -11.12 -13.19
C GLU A 146 -7.36 -10.45 -14.40
N MET A 147 -6.14 -9.93 -14.24
CA MET A 147 -5.38 -9.33 -15.36
C MET A 147 -5.09 -10.33 -16.50
N LYS A 148 -4.83 -11.61 -16.16
CA LYS A 148 -4.61 -12.67 -17.17
C LYS A 148 -5.89 -13.01 -17.95
N ASN A 149 -7.04 -12.97 -17.28
CA ASN A 149 -8.34 -13.23 -17.93
C ASN A 149 -8.75 -12.09 -18.88
N VAL A 150 -8.39 -10.84 -18.56
CA VAL A 150 -8.65 -9.67 -19.44
C VAL A 150 -7.74 -9.63 -20.67
N SER A 151 -6.53 -10.20 -20.59
CA SER A 151 -5.55 -10.21 -21.69
C SER A 151 -5.68 -11.38 -22.67
N THR A 152 -6.62 -12.31 -22.43
CA THR A 152 -6.96 -13.37 -23.39
C THR A 152 -8.08 -12.85 -24.31
N PRO A 153 -7.82 -12.52 -25.59
CA PRO A 153 -8.87 -12.03 -26.48
C PRO A 153 -9.85 -13.16 -26.82
N LEU A 154 -11.12 -12.81 -27.01
CA LEU A 154 -12.13 -13.61 -27.72
C LEU A 154 -11.69 -13.81 -29.19
N GLY A 155 -10.68 -14.64 -29.41
CA GLY A 155 -10.16 -15.04 -30.72
C GLY A 155 -10.49 -16.50 -30.98
N GLY A 156 -11.78 -16.81 -31.14
CA GLY A 156 -12.28 -18.15 -31.41
C GLY A 156 -13.55 -18.11 -32.25
N GLY A 157 -13.57 -17.26 -33.27
CA GLY A 157 -14.69 -17.15 -34.21
C GLY A 157 -14.19 -16.98 -35.64
N ALA A 158 -14.53 -17.97 -36.47
CA ALA A 158 -14.68 -17.96 -37.93
C ALA A 158 -13.68 -18.78 -38.76
N SER A 159 -14.17 -19.90 -39.31
CA SER A 159 -14.35 -20.16 -40.76
C SER A 159 -14.20 -21.66 -41.05
N ALA A 160 -15.29 -22.41 -41.24
CA ALA A 160 -16.02 -22.59 -42.52
C ALA A 160 -15.35 -23.62 -43.44
N GLU A 161 -15.77 -24.87 -43.33
CA GLU A 161 -15.67 -25.86 -44.41
C GLU A 161 -17.09 -26.35 -44.73
N VAL A 162 -17.74 -25.65 -45.66
CA VAL A 162 -18.99 -26.11 -46.28
C VAL A 162 -18.59 -27.16 -47.32
N GLY A 163 -18.81 -28.42 -47.00
CA GLY A 163 -18.59 -29.54 -47.91
C GLY A 163 -19.44 -29.40 -49.18
N THR A 164 -18.76 -29.42 -50.31
CA THR A 164 -19.35 -29.48 -51.65
C THR A 164 -20.10 -30.79 -51.85
N LEU A 165 -21.41 -30.73 -52.05
CA LEU A 165 -22.22 -31.85 -52.55
C LEU A 165 -22.10 -31.87 -54.08
N ASP A 166 -21.33 -32.82 -54.59
CA ASP A 166 -21.34 -33.26 -55.99
C ASP A 166 -22.59 -34.13 -56.21
N VAL A 167 -23.45 -33.74 -57.15
CA VAL A 167 -24.55 -34.56 -57.64
C VAL A 167 -24.42 -34.65 -59.15
N SER A 168 -23.57 -35.56 -59.59
CA SER A 168 -23.57 -36.12 -60.94
C SER A 168 -24.28 -37.47 -60.88
N GLY A 169 -25.46 -37.56 -61.48
CA GLY A 169 -26.28 -38.77 -61.60
C GLY A 169 -27.66 -38.48 -62.17
#